data_AF-A0A9J6PFF0-F1
#
_entry.id   AF-A0A9J6PFF0-F1
#
_cell.length_a   1.000
_cell.length_b   1.000
_cell.length_c   1.000
_cell.angle_alpha   90.00
_cell.angle_beta   90.00
_cell.angle_gamma   90.00
#
_symmetry.space_group_name_H-M   'P 1'
#
loop_
_entity.id
_entity.type
_entity.pdbx_description
1 polymer ?
#
loop_
_entity_poly.entity_id
_entity_poly.type
_entity_poly.pdbx_seq_one_letter_code
_entity_poly.pdbx_strand_id
1 'polypeptide(L)' 'MESNMVKCKLILSTLLGAACGAALMYYVLLAVIINIFVGPIYGEDQMSQNFMIFLVGMPLLTIAGAVTGWLIARKLLAN' A
#
# COMPACT_ATOMS: atom_id res chain seq x y z
N MET A 1 -23.61 -18.42 -12.13
CA MET A 1 -22.33 -18.01 -12.77
C MET A 1 -21.99 -16.55 -12.46
N GLU A 2 -22.97 -15.65 -12.51
CA GLU A 2 -22.82 -14.21 -12.24
C GLU A 2 -22.25 -13.85 -10.86
N SER A 3 -22.70 -14.54 -9.79
CA SER A 3 -22.17 -14.35 -8.42
C SER A 3 -20.66 -14.60 -8.31
N ASN A 4 -20.12 -15.58 -9.03
CA ASN A 4 -18.68 -15.88 -9.00
C ASN A 4 -17.87 -14.81 -9.73
N MET A 5 -18.41 -14.25 -10.82
CA MET A 5 -17.77 -13.17 -11.57
C MET A 5 -17.65 -11.89 -10.74
N VAL A 6 -18.68 -11.54 -9.97
CA VAL A 6 -18.66 -10.38 -9.05
C VAL A 6 -17.60 -10.56 -7.96
N LYS A 7 -17.50 -11.77 -7.37
CA LYS A 7 -16.46 -12.09 -6.38
C LYS A 7 -15.04 -11.95 -6.97
N CYS A 8 -14.81 -12.45 -8.18
CA CYS A 8 -13.51 -12.32 -8.85
C CYS A 8 -13.14 -10.85 -9.08
N LYS A 9 -14.06 -10.02 -9.57
CA LYS A 9 -13.80 -8.57 -9.76
C LYS A 9 -13.45 -7.86 -8.46
N LEU A 10 -14.13 -8.19 -7.36
CA LEU A 10 -13.82 -7.66 -6.03
C LEU A 10 -12.42 -8.07 -5.56
N ILE A 11 -12.08 -9.35 -5.67
CA ILE A 11 -10.75 -9.87 -5.28
C ILE A 11 -9.67 -9.19 -6.11
N LEU A 12 -9.82 -9.13 -7.43
CA LEU A 12 -8.84 -8.49 -8.31
C LEU A 12 -8.64 -7.01 -7.99
N SER A 13 -9.72 -6.27 -7.75
CA SER A 13 -9.62 -4.85 -7.40
C SER A 13 -9.00 -4.63 -6.02
N THR A 14 -9.28 -5.51 -5.06
CA THR A 14 -8.64 -5.49 -3.73
C THR A 14 -7.14 -5.77 -3.85
N LEU A 15 -6.74 -6.78 -4.63
CA LEU A 15 -5.33 -7.12 -4.88
C LEU A 15 -4.60 -6.00 -5.62
N LEU A 16 -5.25 -5.39 -6.63
CA LEU A 16 -4.68 -4.26 -7.35
C LEU A 16 -4.50 -3.06 -6.44
N GLY A 17 -5.50 -2.74 -5.62
CA GLY A 17 -5.41 -1.70 -4.61
C GLY A 17 -4.27 -1.95 -3.62
N ALA A 18 -4.14 -3.19 -3.12
CA ALA A 18 -3.04 -3.58 -2.23
C ALA A 18 -1.66 -3.38 -2.89
N ALA A 19 -1.50 -3.83 -4.13
CA ALA A 19 -0.29 -3.66 -4.91
C ALA A 19 0.05 -2.17 -5.15
N CYS A 20 -0.96 -1.35 -5.48
CA CYS A 20 -0.79 0.10 -5.62
C CYS A 20 -0.38 0.75 -4.31
N GLY A 21 -0.96 0.34 -3.18
CA GLY A 21 -0.59 0.84 -1.85
C GLY A 21 0.88 0.52 -1.50
N ALA A 22 1.30 -0.72 -1.70
CA ALA A 22 2.69 -1.14 -1.52
C ALA A 22 3.64 -0.36 -2.44
N ALA A 23 3.29 -0.23 -3.71
CA ALA A 23 4.07 0.53 -4.69
C ALA A 23 4.19 2.01 -4.28
N LEU A 24 3.11 2.63 -3.81
CA LEU A 24 3.11 4.02 -3.36
C LEU A 24 4.05 4.21 -2.16
N MET A 25 4.02 3.28 -1.19
CA MET A 25 4.97 3.32 -0.07
C MET A 25 6.40 3.20 -0.55
N TYR A 26 6.72 2.21 -1.40
CA TYR A 26 8.09 1.96 -1.85
C TYR A 26 8.67 3.10 -2.69
N TYR A 27 7.94 3.49 -3.74
CA TYR A 27 8.48 4.35 -4.80
C TYR A 27 8.34 5.83 -4.49
N VAL A 28 7.35 6.23 -3.71
CA VAL A 28 7.05 7.65 -3.47
C VAL A 28 7.33 8.01 -2.03
N LEU A 29 6.67 7.35 -1.08
CA LEU A 29 6.68 7.81 0.31
C LEU A 29 7.96 7.46 1.04
N LEU A 30 8.56 6.29 0.80
CA LEU A 30 9.77 5.89 1.52
C LEU A 30 10.90 6.90 1.31
N ALA A 31 11.15 7.31 0.06
CA ALA A 31 12.16 8.32 -0.24
C ALA A 31 11.86 9.67 0.43
N VAL A 32 10.60 10.12 0.39
CA VAL A 32 10.19 11.39 1.00
C VAL A 32 10.32 11.34 2.53
N ILE A 33 9.84 10.27 3.15
CA ILE A 33 9.86 10.10 4.61
C ILE A 33 11.30 10.00 5.12
N ILE A 34 12.16 9.21 4.46
CA ILE A 34 13.57 9.10 4.85
C ILE A 34 14.27 10.46 4.81
N ASN A 35 14.08 11.23 3.73
CA ASN A 35 14.72 12.54 3.58
C ASN A 35 14.22 13.57 4.61
N ILE A 36 12.94 13.53 4.99
CA ILE A 36 12.36 14.48 5.94
C ILE A 36 12.69 14.11 7.40
N PHE A 37 12.60 12.83 7.76
CA PHE A 37 12.61 12.41 9.17
C PHE A 37 13.94 11.82 9.64
N VAL A 38 14.76 11.27 8.74
CA VAL A 38 16.03 10.59 9.11
C VAL A 38 17.23 11.36 8.57
N GLY A 39 17.15 11.86 7.33
CA GLY A 39 18.25 12.54 6.67
C GLY A 39 19.32 11.57 6.13
N PRO A 40 20.53 12.05 5.82
CA PRO A 40 21.57 11.25 5.20
C PRO A 40 22.08 10.13 6.14
N ILE A 41 22.38 8.97 5.56
CA ILE A 41 22.82 7.79 6.32
C ILE A 41 24.31 7.96 6.66
N TYR A 42 24.60 8.26 7.92
CA TYR A 42 25.97 8.36 8.45
C TYR A 42 26.34 7.21 9.40
N GLY A 43 25.38 6.34 9.75
CA GLY A 43 25.57 5.23 10.68
C GLY A 43 24.40 4.23 10.70
N GLU A 44 24.53 3.23 11.55
CA GLU A 44 23.59 2.11 11.69
C GLU A 44 22.21 2.55 12.24
N ASP A 45 22.18 3.58 13.10
CA ASP A 45 20.94 4.08 13.70
C ASP A 45 19.97 4.59 12.61
N GLN A 46 20.50 5.33 11.62
CA GLN A 46 19.72 5.83 10.50
C GLN A 46 19.23 4.69 9.59
N MET A 47 20.05 3.66 9.36
CA MET A 47 19.65 2.51 8.55
C MET A 47 18.53 1.71 9.22
N SER A 48 18.65 1.46 10.53
CA SER A 48 17.64 0.77 11.33
C SER A 48 16.30 1.54 11.34
N GLN A 49 16.35 2.86 11.47
CA GLN A 49 15.16 3.70 11.44
C GLN A 49 14.48 3.70 10.07
N ASN A 50 15.25 3.76 8.97
CA ASN A 50 14.74 3.65 7.61
C ASN A 50 14.06 2.31 7.36
N PHE A 51 14.66 1.22 7.86
CA PHE A 51 14.06 -0.11 7.80
C PHE A 51 12.75 -0.18 8.59
N MET A 52 12.69 0.41 9.79
CA MET A 52 11.47 0.46 10.60
C MET A 52 10.34 1.22 9.89
N ILE A 53 10.66 2.35 9.26
CA ILE A 53 9.71 3.14 8.46
C ILE A 53 9.13 2.29 7.33
N PHE A 54 9.99 1.56 6.60
CA PHE A 54 9.55 0.64 5.56
C PHE A 54 8.68 -0.48 6.14
N LEU A 55 9.13 -1.13 7.20
CA LEU A 55 8.48 -2.28 7.83
C LEU A 55 7.07 -1.95 8.32
N VAL A 56 6.84 -0.75 8.84
CA VAL A 56 5.53 -0.31 9.33
C VAL A 56 4.69 0.32 8.21
N GLY A 57 5.29 1.17 7.39
CA GLY A 57 4.57 1.90 6.34
C GLY A 57 4.07 1.00 5.22
N MET A 58 4.81 -0.05 4.87
CA MET A 58 4.41 -0.97 3.80
C MET A 58 3.11 -1.71 4.10
N PRO A 59 2.96 -2.41 5.24
CA PRO A 59 1.70 -3.03 5.62
C PRO A 59 0.56 -2.02 5.70
N LEU A 60 0.80 -0.85 6.29
CA LEU A 60 -0.24 0.19 6.44
C LEU A 60 -0.80 0.62 5.08
N LEU A 61 0.07 0.95 4.12
CA LEU A 61 -0.37 1.39 2.81
C LEU A 61 -0.92 0.24 1.95
N THR A 62 -0.38 -0.97 2.10
CA THR A 62 -0.93 -2.16 1.44
C THR A 62 -2.36 -2.42 1.89
N ILE A 63 -2.62 -2.35 3.20
CA ILE A 63 -3.97 -2.52 3.76
C ILE A 63 -4.89 -1.37 3.32
N ALA A 64 -4.43 -0.13 3.41
CA ALA A 64 -5.20 1.03 2.97
C ALA A 64 -5.57 0.92 1.47
N GLY A 65 -4.61 0.53 0.63
CA GLY A 65 -4.82 0.27 -0.79
C GLY A 65 -5.81 -0.87 -1.05
N ALA A 66 -5.71 -1.97 -0.30
CA ALA A 66 -6.65 -3.09 -0.40
C ALA A 66 -8.08 -2.64 -0.08
N VAL A 67 -8.24 -1.89 1.02
CA VAL A 67 -9.54 -1.35 1.46
C VAL A 67 -10.10 -0.38 0.42
N THR A 68 -9.30 0.53 -0.13
CA THR A 68 -9.77 1.46 -1.16
C THR A 68 -10.17 0.74 -2.44
N GLY A 69 -9.37 -0.21 -2.92
CA GLY A 69 -9.71 -1.05 -4.07
C GLY A 69 -11.03 -1.81 -3.87
N TRP A 70 -11.20 -2.43 -2.71
CA TRP A 70 -12.45 -3.10 -2.35
C TRP A 70 -13.65 -2.16 -2.32
N LEU A 71 -13.53 -0.99 -1.68
CA LEU A 71 -14.60 0.01 -1.60
C LEU A 71 -15.00 0.55 -2.98
N ILE A 72 -14.04 0.84 -3.85
CA ILE A 72 -14.28 1.30 -5.22
C ILE A 72 -15.01 0.22 -6.01
N ALA A 73 -14.53 -1.02 -5.99
CA ALA A 73 -15.18 -2.13 -6.69
C ALA A 73 -16.60 -2.38 -6.17
N ARG A 74 -16.83 -2.31 -4.85
CA ARG A 74 -18.19 -2.42 -4.28
C ARG A 74 -19.12 -1.33 -4.79
N LYS A 75 -18.66 -0.08 -4.87
CA LYS A 75 -19.48 1.02 -5.42
C LYS A 75 -19.78 0.82 -6.90
N LEU A 76 -18.81 0.36 -7.69
CA LEU A 76 -18.99 0.14 -9.13
C LEU A 76 -19.86 -1.08 -9.47
N LEU A 77 -19.93 -2.08 -8.59
CA LEU A 77 -20.73 -3.30 -8.80
C LEU A 77 -22.12 -3.23 -8.16
N ALA A 78 -22.40 -2.21 -7.33
CA ALA A 78 -23.70 -1.97 -6.71
C ALA A 78 -24.59 -1.02 -7.53
N ASN A 79 -24.02 -0.31 -8.51
CA ASN A 79 -24.72 0.44 -9.57
C ASN A 79 -24.85 -0.44 -10.83
#